data_AF-A0A1Y4SGA1-F1
#
_entry.id   AF-A0A1Y4SGA1-F1
#
_cell.length_a   1.000
_cell.length_b   1.000
_cell.length_c   1.000
_cell.angle_alpha   90.00
_cell.angle_beta   90.00
_cell.angle_gamma   90.00
#
_symmetry.space_group_name_H-M   'P 1'
#
loop_
_entity.id
_entity.type
_entity.pdbx_description
1 polymer ?
#
loop_
_entity_poly.entity_id
_entity_poly.type
_entity_poly.pdbx_seq_one_letter_code
_entity_poly.pdbx_strand_id
1 'polypeptide(L)' 'MVFETIAKLLADRLDCEVSEIKAEDTFHDLGIDSLDTVDLLMNLEDELGISIELDEKVETVGELTELIEKKQQEQA' A
#
# COMPACT_ATOMS: atom_id res chain seq x y z
N MET A 1 -11.74 0.25 3.58
CA MET A 1 -11.58 -1.10 2.95
C MET A 1 -10.25 -1.22 2.21
N VAL A 2 -9.73 -0.13 1.64
CA VAL A 2 -8.42 -0.10 0.98
C VAL A 2 -7.29 -0.54 1.92
N PHE A 3 -7.29 -0.07 3.17
CA PHE A 3 -6.29 -0.48 4.18
C PHE A 3 -6.24 -2.00 4.33
N GLU A 4 -7.40 -2.65 4.43
CA GLU A 4 -7.48 -4.10 4.66
C GLU A 4 -6.97 -4.90 3.46
N THR A 5 -7.21 -4.41 2.24
CA THR A 5 -6.64 -5.01 1.02
C THR A 5 -5.13 -4.87 1.02
N ILE A 6 -4.61 -3.67 1.26
CA ILE A 6 -3.16 -3.41 1.30
C ILE A 6 -2.51 -4.23 2.41
N ALA A 7 -3.06 -4.21 3.62
CA ALA A 7 -2.54 -4.93 4.76
C ALA A 7 -2.58 -6.45 4.56
N LYS A 8 -3.61 -7.00 3.88
CA LYS A 8 -3.61 -8.41 3.46
C LYS A 8 -2.52 -8.73 2.45
N LEU A 9 -2.35 -7.88 1.45
CA LEU A 9 -1.37 -8.09 0.38
C LEU A 9 0.06 -8.02 0.93
N LEU A 10 0.30 -7.08 1.85
CA LEU A 10 1.54 -6.98 2.61
C LEU A 10 1.75 -8.20 3.51
N ALA A 11 0.73 -8.60 4.29
CA ALA A 11 0.82 -9.75 5.20
C ALA A 11 1.12 -11.07 4.47
N ASP A 12 0.48 -11.31 3.31
CA ASP A 12 0.73 -12.49 2.47
C ASP A 12 2.16 -12.49 1.91
N ARG A 13 2.66 -11.32 1.49
CA ARG A 13 4.02 -11.18 0.94
C ARG A 13 5.12 -11.28 2.00
N LEU A 14 4.85 -10.79 3.21
CA LEU A 14 5.77 -10.76 4.33
C LEU A 14 5.69 -12.02 5.20
N ASP A 15 4.76 -12.95 4.90
CA ASP A 15 4.47 -14.14 5.70
C ASP A 15 4.18 -13.78 7.18
N CYS A 16 3.42 -12.70 7.40
CA CYS A 16 3.08 -12.19 8.73
C CYS A 16 1.56 -12.07 8.92
N GLU A 17 1.10 -11.74 10.12
CA GLU A 17 -0.33 -11.53 10.35
C GLU A 17 -0.75 -10.11 9.95
N VAL A 18 -1.94 -9.95 9.35
CA VAL A 18 -2.53 -8.62 9.06
C VAL A 18 -2.64 -7.75 10.32
N SER A 19 -2.75 -8.39 11.50
CA SER A 19 -2.78 -7.69 12.79
C SER A 19 -1.43 -7.11 13.22
N GLU A 20 -0.33 -7.56 12.62
CA GLU A 20 1.00 -6.99 12.82
C GLU A 20 1.25 -5.77 11.94
N ILE A 21 0.49 -5.62 10.84
CA ILE A 21 0.56 -4.44 9.97
C ILE A 21 -0.23 -3.29 10.61
N LYS A 22 0.45 -2.21 10.97
CA LYS A 22 -0.21 -0.97 11.41
C LYS A 22 -0.06 0.13 10.37
N ALA A 23 -1.01 1.06 10.41
CA ALA A 23 -0.95 2.27 9.58
C ALA A 23 0.28 3.16 9.88
N GLU A 24 0.81 3.07 11.10
CA GLU A 24 2.02 3.77 11.56
C GLU A 24 3.32 3.07 11.14
N ASP A 25 3.27 1.81 10.70
CA ASP A 25 4.46 1.09 10.25
C ASP A 25 4.90 1.60 8.88
N THR A 26 6.23 1.68 8.72
CA THR A 26 6.83 2.06 7.45
C THR A 26 7.06 0.82 6.60
N PHE A 27 7.00 0.96 5.27
CA PHE A 27 7.35 -0.14 4.35
C PHE A 27 8.73 -0.72 4.69
N HIS A 28 9.67 0.14 5.05
CA HIS A 28 11.01 -0.28 5.47
C HIS A 28 11.01 -1.13 6.75
N ASP A 29 10.23 -0.75 7.77
CA ASP A 29 10.15 -1.48 9.05
C ASP A 29 9.49 -2.85 8.86
N LEU A 30 8.52 -2.93 7.96
CA LEU A 30 7.88 -4.16 7.53
C LEU A 30 8.81 -5.06 6.67
N GLY A 31 10.00 -4.59 6.30
CA GLY A 31 10.93 -5.34 5.45
C GLY A 31 10.58 -5.31 3.96
N ILE A 32 9.72 -4.40 3.53
CA ILE A 32 9.40 -4.13 2.12
C ILE A 32 10.55 -3.29 1.55
N ASP A 33 11.25 -3.84 0.55
CA ASP A 33 12.26 -3.08 -0.20
C ASP A 33 11.59 -2.21 -1.26
N SER A 34 12.34 -1.25 -1.81
CA SER A 34 11.95 -0.41 -2.93
C SER A 34 11.37 -1.18 -4.12
N LEU A 35 11.84 -2.39 -4.41
CA LEU A 35 11.30 -3.25 -5.48
C LEU A 35 9.92 -3.83 -5.12
N ASP A 36 9.74 -4.27 -3.87
CA ASP A 36 8.46 -4.78 -3.39
C ASP A 36 7.40 -3.69 -3.34
N THR A 37 7.77 -2.46 -2.96
CA THR A 37 6.87 -1.30 -3.02
C THR A 37 6.41 -1.03 -4.45
N VAL A 38 7.30 -1.09 -5.45
CA VAL A 38 6.92 -0.87 -6.86
C VAL A 38 5.94 -1.93 -7.35
N ASP A 39 6.18 -3.20 -7.02
CA ASP A 39 5.29 -4.30 -7.41
C ASP A 39 3.92 -4.20 -6.72
N LEU A 40 3.90 -3.79 -5.44
CA LEU A 40 2.68 -3.53 -4.68
C LEU A 40 1.87 -2.39 -5.32
N LEU A 41 2.53 -1.28 -5.67
CA LEU A 41 1.89 -0.14 -6.31
C LEU A 41 1.28 -0.54 -7.65
N MET A 42 2.01 -1.29 -8.49
CA MET A 42 1.47 -1.77 -9.78
C MET A 42 0.25 -2.68 -9.61
N ASN A 43 0.27 -3.61 -8.65
CA ASN A 43 -0.90 -4.44 -8.35
C ASN A 43 -2.09 -3.60 -7.88
N LEU A 44 -1.86 -2.62 -7.01
CA LEU A 44 -2.90 -1.73 -6.51
C LEU A 44 -3.47 -0.82 -7.60
N GLU A 45 -2.63 -0.30 -8.50
CA GLU A 45 -3.06 0.47 -9.67
C GLU A 45 -3.98 -0.34 -10.59
N ASP A 46 -3.63 -1.60 -10.88
CA ASP A 46 -4.45 -2.48 -11.73
C ASP A 46 -5.75 -2.93 -11.04
N GLU A 47 -5.65 -3.34 -9.77
CA GLU A 47 -6.79 -3.89 -9.00
C GLU A 47 -7.83 -2.81 -8.67
N LEU A 48 -7.38 -1.59 -8.34
CA LEU A 48 -8.25 -0.48 -7.96
C LEU A 48 -8.52 0.49 -9.12
N GLY A 49 -7.81 0.35 -10.24
CA GLY A 49 -7.94 1.20 -11.41
C GLY A 49 -7.48 2.65 -11.19
N ILE A 50 -6.57 2.88 -10.25
CA ILE A 50 -6.02 4.20 -9.94
C ILE A 50 -4.64 4.38 -10.58
N SER A 51 -4.15 5.62 -10.63
CA SER A 51 -2.76 5.90 -11.02
C SER A 51 -2.02 6.60 -9.91
N ILE A 52 -0.94 5.98 -9.44
CA ILE A 52 -0.07 6.46 -8.36
C ILE A 52 1.26 6.86 -8.97
N GLU A 53 1.61 8.13 -8.86
CA GLU A 53 2.92 8.59 -9.31
C GLU A 53 3.99 8.20 -8.28
N LEU A 54 5.04 7.50 -8.71
CA LEU A 54 6.17 7.09 -7.85
C LEU A 54 6.92 8.26 -7.18
N ASP A 55 6.64 9.51 -7.57
CA ASP A 55 7.16 10.72 -6.92
C ASP A 55 6.38 11.08 -5.64
N GLU A 56 5.13 10.62 -5.49
CA GLU A 56 4.41 10.66 -4.21
C GLU A 56 5.03 9.63 -3.27
N LYS A 57 6.07 10.06 -2.54
CA LYS A 57 6.72 9.25 -1.53
C LYS A 57 5.73 8.89 -0.43
N VAL A 58 5.39 7.61 -0.35
CA VAL A 58 4.68 7.03 0.78
C VAL A 58 5.70 6.33 1.68
N GLU A 59 5.78 6.75 2.94
CA GLU A 59 6.67 6.10 3.91
C GLU A 59 5.92 5.08 4.76
N THR A 60 4.67 5.38 5.11
CA THR A 60 3.82 4.52 5.95
C THR A 60 2.68 3.85 5.18
N VAL A 61 2.21 2.71 5.71
CA VAL A 61 1.04 2.00 5.15
C VAL A 61 -0.22 2.87 5.23
N GLY A 62 -0.35 3.68 6.29
CA GLY A 62 -1.44 4.64 6.46
C GLY A 62 -1.45 5.70 5.37
N GLU A 63 -0.30 6.33 5.10
CA GLU A 63 -0.18 7.33 4.03
C GLU A 63 -0.51 6.76 2.66
N LEU A 64 -0.01 5.56 2.34
CA LEU A 64 -0.37 4.89 1.08
C LEU A 64 -1.87 4.63 0.99
N THR A 65 -2.47 4.15 2.07
CA THR A 65 -3.91 3.88 2.11
C THR A 65 -4.72 5.14 1.86
N GLU A 66 -4.44 6.23 2.60
CA GLU A 66 -5.17 7.49 2.46
C GLU A 66 -5.00 8.09 1.05
N LEU A 67 -3.79 8.00 0.50
CA LEU A 67 -3.49 8.44 -0.86
C LEU A 67 -4.34 7.68 -1.87
N ILE A 68 -4.40 6.35 -1.76
CA ILE A 68 -5.19 5.48 -2.63
C ILE A 68 -6.69 5.78 -2.48
N GLU A 69 -7.22 5.88 -1.25
CA GLU A 69 -8.63 6.21 -1.01
C GLU A 69 -9.02 7.57 -1.59
N LYS A 70 -8.10 8.54 -1.55
CA LYS A 70 -8.30 9.87 -2.13
C LYS A 70 -8.28 9.81 -3.66
N LYS A 71 -7.30 9.14 -4.28
CA LYS A 71 -7.23 8.97 -5.75
C LYS A 71 -8.46 8.24 -6.27
N GLN A 72 -8.93 7.21 -5.56
CA GLN A 72 -10.11 6.45 -5.94
C GLN A 72 -11.39 7.29 -5.91
N GLN A 73 -11.49 8.28 -5.01
CA GLN A 73 -12.58 9.27 -5.00
C GLN A 73 -12.43 10.34 -6.08
N GLU A 74 -11.21 10.73 -6.46
CA GLU A 74 -10.97 11.73 -7.51
C GLU A 74 -11.15 11.17 -8.93
N GLN A 75 -11.03 9.85 -9.12
CA GLN A 75 -11.19 9.17 -10.41
C GLN A 75 -12.59 8.56 -10.64
N ALA A 76 -13.50 8.64 -9.66
CA ALA A 76 -14.90 8.20 -9.76
C ALA A 76 -15.84 9.30 -10.32
#